data_AF-N4UST5-F1
#
_entry.id   AF-N4UST5-F1
#
_cell.length_a   1.000
_cell.length_b   1.000
_cell.length_c   1.000
_cell.angle_alpha   90.00
_cell.angle_beta   90.00
_cell.angle_gamma   90.00
#
_symmetry.space_group_name_H-M   'P 1'
#
loop_
_entity.id
_entity.type
_entity.pdbx_description
1 polymer ?
#
loop_
_entity_poly.entity_id
_entity_poly.type
_entity_poly.pdbx_seq_one_letter_code
_entity_poly.pdbx_strand_id
1 'polypeptide(L)'
;MRPYGIRIGVSLFFDTPRGLAGLPTSDPLDPDVIKFWEEITAKLYKRVPDMLGYTIKANSEGQPGPLTYGRTLAQGANMFARALKPHGDGVVMYRAFVYNHHLDESDLKNDRANAAVEYFAHLDGEFEDNVIIQIKFGPIDFQVREPPSTLFAHLRKTPMICEFMVCQEYLGQQSHYVYMAPEWETILGFDMCIDDKPSLVRDIASGKVHGLNKGGYAAVTNIGDDLTWLGHHLSMSNLYAYGRLCWDAAAPAQDILLDWIRLTFTAENQKVIDTIREIGMESWPTYEAYSGNLGIQTLCDILYTHYGPSPGSQDGNGWGQWTRADSKALGMDRTAATGTGYAAQYPPQVAAQFERIETTPDDLLLWFHHVPYTHKLKSGKTVIQHIYDAHYEGSANAQTFVTRWASLKGLIDDARFEHVAFKLAYQAGHSLVWRDSVNNFYLAKCGIPDEKNRVGNYLWRIEAESMQLSGYTIVDVTPPEAASLGRAIVASSLEKAVATTILTFPSGKRDIAVNYFDHTGGHARYELLLDGKMVREWKSDLDTRLGHDFSEYLDGHSATRVYLRGVDVWEGAKLTVIGYPDGKDMASLDYISVLPEGVVD
;
A
#
# COMPACT_ATOMS: atom_id res chain seq x y z
N MET A 1 16.85 -2.77 25.73
CA MET A 1 17.23 -1.91 24.59
C MET A 1 18.63 -1.31 24.77
N ARG A 2 18.94 -0.62 25.89
CA ARG A 2 20.25 0.02 26.14
C ARG A 2 21.51 -0.83 25.86
N PRO A 3 21.63 -2.10 26.29
CA PRO A 3 22.82 -2.92 25.98
C PRO A 3 23.06 -3.17 24.48
N TYR A 4 22.04 -2.96 23.65
CA TYR A 4 22.08 -3.09 22.19
C TYR A 4 22.24 -1.73 21.49
N GLY A 5 22.54 -0.65 22.22
CA GLY A 5 22.67 0.70 21.66
C GLY A 5 21.35 1.37 21.26
N ILE A 6 20.21 0.78 21.62
CA ILE A 6 18.88 1.33 21.27
C ILE A 6 18.34 2.18 22.43
N ARG A 7 18.04 3.45 22.11
CA ARG A 7 17.36 4.41 23.00
C ARG A 7 15.86 4.45 22.71
N ILE A 8 15.09 4.84 23.70
CA ILE A 8 13.62 4.88 23.62
C ILE A 8 13.16 6.32 23.39
N GLY A 9 12.29 6.53 22.41
CA GLY A 9 11.50 7.75 22.24
C GLY A 9 10.02 7.49 22.51
N VAL A 10 9.24 8.54 22.74
CA VAL A 10 7.81 8.43 23.05
C VAL A 10 6.98 9.31 22.11
N SER A 11 5.94 8.74 21.51
CA SER A 11 4.94 9.51 20.77
C SER A 11 4.06 10.29 21.73
N LEU A 12 3.99 11.60 21.56
CA LEU A 12 3.18 12.47 22.42
C LEU A 12 1.80 12.74 21.84
N PHE A 13 0.82 12.83 22.73
CA PHE A 13 -0.48 13.45 22.44
C PHE A 13 -0.44 14.93 22.85
N PHE A 14 -0.63 15.85 21.91
CA PHE A 14 -0.42 17.29 22.15
C PHE A 14 -1.30 17.84 23.29
N ASP A 15 -2.55 17.35 23.41
CA ASP A 15 -3.51 17.76 24.44
C ASP A 15 -3.38 17.04 25.79
N THR A 16 -2.24 16.37 26.04
CA THR A 16 -1.94 15.78 27.35
C THR A 16 -2.10 16.76 28.52
N PRO A 17 -1.72 18.07 28.45
CA PRO A 17 -1.91 18.99 29.56
C PRO A 17 -3.38 19.12 29.99
N ARG A 18 -4.32 19.11 29.04
CA ARG A 18 -5.76 19.12 29.32
C ARG A 18 -6.23 17.78 29.88
N GLY A 19 -5.86 16.68 29.22
CA GLY A 19 -6.35 15.34 29.57
C GLY A 19 -5.78 14.78 30.88
N LEU A 20 -4.51 15.03 31.17
CA LEU A 20 -3.79 14.46 32.31
C LEU A 20 -3.65 15.44 33.48
N ALA A 21 -3.39 16.72 33.21
CA ALA A 21 -3.17 17.73 34.26
C ALA A 21 -4.39 18.63 34.52
N GLY A 22 -5.47 18.50 33.73
CA GLY A 22 -6.69 19.29 33.89
C GLY A 22 -6.50 20.78 33.59
N LEU A 23 -5.46 21.15 32.83
CA LEU A 23 -5.27 22.53 32.40
C LEU A 23 -6.40 22.95 31.44
N PRO A 24 -6.78 24.24 31.40
CA PRO A 24 -7.83 24.71 30.50
C PRO A 24 -7.39 24.77 29.03
N THR A 25 -6.09 24.67 28.76
CA THR A 25 -5.48 24.84 27.43
C THR A 25 -4.28 23.91 27.23
N SER A 26 -3.88 23.74 25.98
CA SER A 26 -2.58 23.16 25.58
C SER A 26 -1.78 24.12 24.69
N ASP A 27 -2.08 25.42 24.75
CA ASP A 27 -1.32 26.44 24.02
C ASP A 27 0.17 26.36 24.38
N PRO A 28 1.08 26.13 23.42
CA PRO A 28 2.49 25.91 23.71
C PRO A 28 3.23 27.15 24.24
N LEU A 29 2.57 28.32 24.24
CA LEU A 29 3.11 29.55 24.84
C LEU A 29 2.49 29.85 26.22
N ASP A 30 1.54 29.06 26.69
CA ASP A 30 0.97 29.21 28.03
C ASP A 30 1.98 28.77 29.10
N PRO A 31 2.27 29.61 30.12
CA PRO A 31 3.26 29.29 31.15
C PRO A 31 2.98 27.99 31.93
N ASP A 32 1.71 27.66 32.19
CA ASP A 32 1.35 26.46 32.94
C ASP A 32 1.52 25.20 32.08
N VAL A 33 1.27 25.31 30.77
CA VAL A 33 1.54 24.25 29.79
C VAL A 33 3.04 23.99 29.66
N ILE A 34 3.86 25.05 29.54
CA ILE A 34 5.32 24.92 29.49
C ILE A 34 5.83 24.23 30.75
N LYS A 35 5.42 24.72 31.93
CA LYS A 35 5.81 24.14 33.21
C LYS A 35 5.40 22.67 33.33
N PHE A 36 4.20 22.31 32.88
CA PHE A 36 3.75 20.92 32.85
C PHE A 36 4.72 20.03 32.04
N TRP A 37 5.09 20.47 30.84
CA TRP A 37 5.99 19.70 29.97
C TRP A 37 7.41 19.60 30.53
N GLU A 38 7.93 20.67 31.14
CA GLU A 38 9.21 20.65 31.85
C GLU A 38 9.19 19.63 33.00
N GLU A 39 8.15 19.65 33.83
CA GLU A 39 8.04 18.76 34.99
C GLU A 39 7.87 17.28 34.61
N ILE A 40 7.01 16.97 33.62
CA ILE A 40 6.79 15.58 33.20
C ILE A 40 8.03 15.04 32.49
N THR A 41 8.72 15.86 31.70
CA THR A 41 9.98 15.48 31.04
C THR A 41 11.05 15.17 32.08
N ALA A 42 11.21 16.00 33.10
CA ALA A 42 12.15 15.75 34.19
C ALA A 42 11.85 14.45 34.95
N LYS A 43 10.56 14.13 35.16
CA LYS A 43 10.14 12.85 35.76
C LYS A 43 10.49 11.65 34.87
N LEU A 44 10.30 11.77 33.56
CA LEU A 44 10.67 10.72 32.60
C LEU A 44 12.17 10.47 32.59
N TYR A 45 13.01 11.51 32.51
CA TYR A 45 14.47 11.35 32.54
C TYR A 45 15.00 10.80 33.86
N LYS A 46 14.33 11.07 35.00
CA LYS A 46 14.68 10.40 36.27
C LYS A 46 14.49 8.88 36.18
N ARG A 47 13.53 8.40 35.38
CA ARG A 47 13.23 6.96 35.22
C ARG A 47 14.01 6.30 34.09
N VAL A 48 14.20 7.01 32.98
CA VAL A 48 14.91 6.59 31.77
C VAL A 48 15.95 7.66 31.42
N PRO A 49 17.14 7.65 32.05
CA PRO A 49 18.13 8.73 31.92
C PRO A 49 18.67 8.95 30.51
N ASP A 50 18.58 7.94 29.65
CA ASP A 50 19.01 7.96 28.26
C ASP A 50 17.81 7.92 27.28
N MET A 51 16.64 8.42 27.70
CA MET A 51 15.52 8.63 26.78
C MET A 51 15.98 9.52 25.62
N LEU A 52 15.64 9.13 24.38
CA LEU A 52 16.02 9.88 23.18
C LEU A 52 15.20 11.16 23.05
N GLY A 53 13.93 11.14 23.43
CA GLY A 53 13.04 12.29 23.35
C GLY A 53 11.66 11.90 22.82
N TYR A 54 11.10 12.76 21.97
CA TYR A 54 9.70 12.69 21.58
C TYR A 54 9.53 12.57 20.07
N THR A 55 8.49 11.88 19.64
CA THR A 55 7.92 12.02 18.29
C THR A 55 6.52 12.61 18.40
N ILE A 56 6.10 13.39 17.40
CA ILE A 56 4.79 14.03 17.42
C ILE A 56 4.15 14.10 16.05
N LYS A 57 2.86 13.71 16.02
CA LYS A 57 1.90 14.00 14.95
C LYS A 57 0.92 15.03 15.53
N ALA A 58 0.86 16.21 14.93
CA ALA A 58 0.02 17.30 15.41
C ALA A 58 -0.65 18.03 14.23
N ASN A 59 -1.87 18.53 14.45
CA ASN A 59 -2.70 19.18 13.42
C ASN A 59 -2.87 18.37 12.12
N SER A 60 -3.00 17.04 12.25
CA SER A 60 -3.14 16.12 11.13
C SER A 60 -4.20 15.07 11.47
N GLU A 61 -5.18 14.85 10.59
CA GLU A 61 -6.25 13.85 10.75
C GLU A 61 -6.96 13.92 12.12
N GLY A 62 -7.37 15.14 12.50
CA GLY A 62 -8.06 15.40 13.77
C GLY A 62 -7.16 15.41 15.01
N GLN A 63 -5.86 15.12 14.90
CA GLN A 63 -4.92 15.24 16.03
C GLN A 63 -4.75 16.71 16.45
N PRO A 64 -4.80 17.02 17.76
CA PRO A 64 -4.60 18.38 18.26
C PRO A 64 -3.18 18.86 17.99
N GLY A 65 -2.98 20.17 18.00
CA GLY A 65 -1.66 20.75 17.77
C GLY A 65 -1.64 22.27 17.87
N PRO A 66 -0.47 22.89 17.66
CA PRO A 66 -0.27 24.33 17.86
C PRO A 66 -1.17 25.22 16.99
N LEU A 67 -1.53 24.80 15.77
CA LEU A 67 -2.37 25.61 14.86
C LEU A 67 -3.77 25.88 15.46
N THR A 68 -4.27 24.96 16.29
CA THR A 68 -5.56 25.11 17.01
C THR A 68 -5.57 26.31 17.94
N TYR A 69 -4.39 26.72 18.44
CA TYR A 69 -4.18 27.83 19.36
C TYR A 69 -3.65 29.08 18.65
N GLY A 70 -3.68 29.12 17.31
CA GLY A 70 -3.11 30.22 16.52
C GLY A 70 -1.59 30.33 16.65
N ARG A 71 -0.90 29.21 16.91
CA ARG A 71 0.56 29.12 17.04
C ARG A 71 1.17 28.41 15.83
N THR A 72 2.44 28.67 15.55
CA THR A 72 3.16 27.98 14.46
C THR A 72 3.55 26.56 14.86
N LEU A 73 3.81 25.70 13.86
CA LEU A 73 4.34 24.35 14.10
C LEU A 73 5.69 24.42 14.86
N ALA A 74 6.53 25.40 14.53
CA ALA A 74 7.78 25.67 15.23
C ALA A 74 7.56 26.03 16.71
N GLN A 75 6.60 26.89 17.05
CA GLN A 75 6.28 27.20 18.45
C GLN A 75 5.86 25.95 19.23
N GLY A 76 5.04 25.08 18.64
CA GLY A 76 4.67 23.81 19.24
C GLY A 76 5.86 22.87 19.43
N ALA A 77 6.68 22.68 18.40
CA ALA A 77 7.87 21.83 18.47
C ALA A 77 8.89 22.32 19.51
N ASN A 78 9.15 23.64 19.51
CA ASN A 78 10.16 24.27 20.35
C ASN A 78 9.84 24.19 21.84
N MET A 79 8.56 24.14 22.22
CA MET A 79 8.16 23.90 23.61
C MET A 79 8.69 22.53 24.10
N PHE A 80 8.45 21.46 23.34
CA PHE A 80 8.98 20.13 23.67
C PHE A 80 10.51 20.10 23.65
N ALA A 81 11.09 20.76 22.65
CA ALA A 81 12.54 20.81 22.45
C ALA A 81 13.26 21.46 23.65
N ARG A 82 12.70 22.56 24.16
CA ARG A 82 13.18 23.25 25.37
C ARG A 82 13.03 22.42 26.63
N ALA A 83 11.93 21.68 26.78
CA ALA A 83 11.75 20.77 27.91
C ALA A 83 12.77 19.62 27.93
N LEU A 84 13.24 19.14 26.76
CA LEU A 84 14.26 18.10 26.64
C LEU A 84 15.69 18.63 26.90
N LYS A 85 15.97 19.90 26.58
CA LYS A 85 17.32 20.49 26.54
C LYS A 85 18.12 20.36 27.85
N PRO A 86 17.54 20.48 29.06
CA PRO A 86 18.26 20.28 30.33
C PRO A 86 18.75 18.84 30.55
N HIS A 87 18.29 17.88 29.75
CA HIS A 87 18.52 16.46 29.95
C HIS A 87 19.54 15.83 28.97
N GLY A 88 20.25 16.68 28.21
CA GLY A 88 21.34 16.25 27.33
C GLY A 88 21.00 16.39 25.86
N ASP A 89 21.18 15.30 25.10
CA ASP A 89 21.05 15.26 23.64
C ASP A 89 19.65 14.90 23.15
N GLY A 90 18.62 15.16 23.96
CA GLY A 90 17.23 14.80 23.65
C GLY A 90 16.71 15.54 22.42
N VAL A 91 15.94 14.85 21.56
CA VAL A 91 15.42 15.38 20.29
C VAL A 91 13.90 15.32 20.19
N VAL A 92 13.32 16.22 19.40
CA VAL A 92 11.92 16.18 18.96
C VAL A 92 11.89 15.80 17.49
N MET A 93 11.30 14.64 17.17
CA MET A 93 10.94 14.25 15.81
C MET A 93 9.53 14.77 15.50
N TYR A 94 9.44 15.87 14.76
CA TYR A 94 8.17 16.47 14.38
C TYR A 94 7.76 15.99 12.99
N ARG A 95 6.65 15.24 12.88
CA ARG A 95 6.21 14.69 11.60
C ARG A 95 5.66 15.79 10.70
N ALA A 96 6.16 15.86 9.48
CA ALA A 96 5.69 16.76 8.42
C ALA A 96 4.44 16.24 7.69
N PHE A 97 3.86 15.14 8.18
CA PHE A 97 2.60 14.60 7.68
C PHE A 97 1.42 15.45 8.17
N VAL A 98 1.29 16.65 7.59
CA VAL A 98 0.28 17.66 7.93
C VAL A 98 -0.38 18.12 6.63
N TYR A 99 -1.70 18.00 6.55
CA TYR A 99 -2.51 18.40 5.41
C TYR A 99 -3.96 18.63 5.83
N ASN A 100 -4.72 19.30 4.98
CA ASN A 100 -6.17 19.41 5.15
C ASN A 100 -6.84 18.11 4.65
N HIS A 101 -7.49 17.34 5.53
CA HIS A 101 -8.23 16.13 5.16
C HIS A 101 -9.72 16.39 4.85
N HIS A 102 -10.06 17.66 4.67
CA HIS A 102 -11.35 18.16 4.21
C HIS A 102 -11.15 19.09 3.00
N LEU A 103 -10.26 18.73 2.07
CA LEU A 103 -10.07 19.49 0.84
C LEU A 103 -11.34 19.46 -0.02
N ASP A 104 -11.60 20.54 -0.73
CA ASP A 104 -12.69 20.61 -1.71
C ASP A 104 -12.13 20.22 -3.09
N GLU A 105 -12.55 19.07 -3.61
CA GLU A 105 -12.11 18.55 -4.91
C GLU A 105 -12.53 19.45 -6.08
N SER A 106 -13.64 20.19 -5.93
CA SER A 106 -14.14 21.08 -6.98
C SER A 106 -13.22 22.29 -7.22
N ASP A 107 -12.38 22.62 -6.24
CA ASP A 107 -11.28 23.57 -6.43
C ASP A 107 -10.10 22.87 -7.13
N LEU A 108 -9.86 23.25 -8.39
CA LEU A 108 -8.79 22.70 -9.22
C LEU A 108 -7.38 23.09 -8.74
N LYS A 109 -7.25 24.03 -7.79
CA LYS A 109 -5.95 24.40 -7.19
C LYS A 109 -5.67 23.67 -5.89
N ASN A 110 -6.64 22.98 -5.30
CA ASN A 110 -6.41 22.13 -4.14
C ASN A 110 -5.56 20.91 -4.51
N ASP A 111 -4.50 20.68 -3.73
CA ASP A 111 -3.63 19.51 -3.87
C ASP A 111 -2.98 19.17 -2.52
N ARG A 112 -3.23 17.96 -2.03
CA ARG A 112 -2.58 17.46 -0.82
C ARG A 112 -1.06 17.41 -0.97
N ALA A 113 -0.54 17.17 -2.18
CA ALA A 113 0.90 17.05 -2.40
C ALA A 113 1.66 18.35 -2.07
N ASN A 114 1.00 19.52 -2.15
CA ASN A 114 1.61 20.80 -1.81
C ASN A 114 1.77 21.03 -0.29
N ALA A 115 0.98 20.33 0.53
CA ALA A 115 0.75 20.70 1.92
C ALA A 115 2.03 20.74 2.76
N ALA A 116 2.93 19.76 2.62
CA ALA A 116 4.15 19.71 3.42
C ALA A 116 5.01 20.96 3.24
N VAL A 117 5.17 21.46 2.00
CA VAL A 117 5.90 22.70 1.73
C VAL A 117 5.14 23.92 2.27
N GLU A 118 3.83 24.00 2.06
CA GLU A 118 2.99 25.11 2.56
C GLU A 118 3.11 25.28 4.08
N TYR A 119 3.07 24.17 4.82
CA TYR A 119 3.11 24.17 6.28
C TYR A 119 4.50 24.40 6.87
N PHE A 120 5.58 23.96 6.19
CA PHE A 120 6.92 23.92 6.81
C PHE A 120 7.97 24.83 6.17
N ALA A 121 7.91 25.13 4.87
CA ALA A 121 9.01 25.81 4.18
C ALA A 121 9.31 27.19 4.77
N HIS A 122 8.27 27.95 5.13
CA HIS A 122 8.40 29.27 5.74
C HIS A 122 8.89 29.25 7.20
N LEU A 123 9.03 28.05 7.80
CA LEU A 123 9.53 27.85 9.17
C LEU A 123 11.00 27.41 9.20
N ASP A 124 11.68 27.33 8.06
CA ASP A 124 13.08 26.91 8.01
C ASP A 124 14.00 27.86 8.82
N GLY A 125 14.62 27.32 9.86
CA GLY A 125 15.46 28.08 10.80
C GLY A 125 14.74 28.64 12.02
N GLU A 126 13.41 28.46 12.14
CA GLU A 126 12.63 28.85 13.32
C GLU A 126 12.57 27.75 14.40
N PHE A 127 13.02 26.54 14.07
CA PHE A 127 13.05 25.41 14.98
C PHE A 127 14.31 25.42 15.87
N GLU A 128 14.17 24.98 17.12
CA GLU A 128 15.32 24.76 18.01
C GLU A 128 16.26 23.69 17.44
N ASP A 129 17.53 23.75 17.84
CA ASP A 129 18.61 22.91 17.29
C ASP A 129 18.44 21.41 17.53
N ASN A 130 17.58 21.02 18.47
CA ASN A 130 17.22 19.64 18.76
C ASN A 130 15.84 19.22 18.23
N VAL A 131 15.24 19.99 17.32
CA VAL A 131 14.10 19.57 16.51
C VAL A 131 14.58 18.98 15.19
N ILE A 132 13.94 17.89 14.77
CA ILE A 132 14.19 17.19 13.51
C ILE A 132 12.83 17.01 12.82
N ILE A 133 12.73 17.46 11.57
CA ILE A 133 11.50 17.30 10.78
C ILE A 133 11.50 15.91 10.12
N GLN A 134 10.50 15.10 10.46
CA GLN A 134 10.33 13.75 9.94
C GLN A 134 9.39 13.77 8.73
N ILE A 135 9.92 13.51 7.54
CA ILE A 135 9.23 13.70 6.25
C ILE A 135 9.03 12.33 5.60
N LYS A 136 7.79 11.95 5.25
CA LYS A 136 7.54 10.74 4.45
C LYS A 136 8.32 10.80 3.14
N PHE A 137 8.71 9.65 2.60
CA PHE A 137 9.48 9.63 1.36
C PHE A 137 8.80 10.38 0.22
N GLY A 138 7.47 10.28 0.11
CA GLY A 138 6.63 11.02 -0.83
C GLY A 138 5.65 11.97 -0.12
N PRO A 139 4.98 12.87 -0.85
CA PRO A 139 4.14 13.91 -0.28
C PRO A 139 2.70 13.47 0.05
N ILE A 140 2.28 12.27 -0.34
CA ILE A 140 0.92 11.77 -0.08
C ILE A 140 0.90 10.82 1.11
N ASP A 141 1.15 9.52 0.91
CA ASP A 141 1.00 8.49 1.94
C ASP A 141 1.53 7.12 1.52
N PHE A 142 2.85 6.98 1.35
CA PHE A 142 3.51 5.68 1.16
C PHE A 142 2.87 4.79 0.07
N GLN A 143 2.39 5.39 -1.01
CA GLN A 143 1.75 4.68 -2.10
C GLN A 143 2.76 3.80 -2.85
N VAL A 144 2.28 2.88 -3.68
CA VAL A 144 3.13 1.95 -4.48
C VAL A 144 4.23 2.63 -5.30
N ARG A 145 4.00 3.89 -5.67
CA ARG A 145 5.02 4.80 -6.17
C ARG A 145 4.62 6.24 -5.88
N GLU A 146 5.54 7.00 -5.32
CA GLU A 146 5.47 8.46 -5.25
C GLU A 146 6.83 9.05 -5.65
N PRO A 147 6.88 10.26 -6.23
CA PRO A 147 8.13 10.98 -6.32
C PRO A 147 8.57 11.46 -4.92
N PRO A 148 9.87 11.73 -4.70
CA PRO A 148 10.33 12.20 -3.41
C PRO A 148 9.65 13.50 -2.96
N SER A 149 9.35 13.65 -1.67
CA SER A 149 8.73 14.85 -1.11
C SER A 149 9.52 16.12 -1.46
N THR A 150 8.85 17.13 -2.02
CA THR A 150 9.48 18.41 -2.36
C THR A 150 10.07 19.11 -1.14
N LEU A 151 9.54 18.87 0.07
CA LEU A 151 9.99 19.49 1.31
C LEU A 151 11.49 19.27 1.59
N PHE A 152 12.08 18.17 1.11
CA PHE A 152 13.53 17.92 1.18
C PHE A 152 14.37 19.06 0.54
N ALA A 153 13.84 19.77 -0.46
CA ALA A 153 14.52 20.88 -1.11
C ALA A 153 14.33 22.25 -0.43
N HIS A 154 13.39 22.35 0.52
CA HIS A 154 13.00 23.63 1.14
C HIS A 154 13.58 23.86 2.53
N LEU A 155 13.86 22.81 3.29
CA LEU A 155 14.44 22.93 4.64
C LEU A 155 15.98 22.94 4.58
N ARG A 156 16.60 24.13 4.58
CA ARG A 156 18.06 24.27 4.43
C ARG A 156 18.78 24.50 5.75
N LYS A 157 18.07 24.95 6.78
CA LYS A 157 18.62 25.29 8.11
C LYS A 157 18.11 24.37 9.21
N THR A 158 17.12 23.54 8.90
CA THR A 158 16.45 22.66 9.86
C THR A 158 16.83 21.20 9.61
N PRO A 159 17.32 20.46 10.62
CA PRO A 159 17.53 19.02 10.49
C PRO A 159 16.27 18.27 10.08
N MET A 160 16.43 17.25 9.25
CA MET A 160 15.32 16.42 8.79
C MET A 160 15.71 14.95 8.67
N ILE A 161 14.72 14.07 8.59
CA ILE A 161 14.88 12.64 8.28
C ILE A 161 13.85 12.19 7.26
N CYS A 162 14.16 11.15 6.51
CA CYS A 162 13.20 10.48 5.63
C CYS A 162 12.50 9.33 6.36
N GLU A 163 11.17 9.34 6.35
CA GLU A 163 10.30 8.32 6.92
C GLU A 163 9.87 7.35 5.82
N PHE A 164 10.09 6.06 6.06
CA PHE A 164 9.65 4.94 5.23
C PHE A 164 8.53 4.15 5.92
N MET A 165 7.96 3.18 5.22
CA MET A 165 6.98 2.27 5.77
C MET A 165 7.42 0.83 5.52
N VAL A 166 7.74 0.10 6.59
CA VAL A 166 8.00 -1.36 6.53
C VAL A 166 6.67 -2.13 6.62
N CYS A 167 5.69 -1.56 7.32
CA CYS A 167 4.30 -1.98 7.21
C CYS A 167 3.85 -1.88 5.75
N GLN A 168 3.08 -2.84 5.25
CA GLN A 168 2.59 -2.83 3.86
C GLN A 168 1.14 -2.33 3.79
N GLU A 169 0.80 -1.22 4.43
CA GLU A 169 -0.56 -0.67 4.49
C GLU A 169 -1.22 -0.60 3.10
N TYR A 170 -0.53 0.02 2.13
CA TYR A 170 -0.96 0.13 0.74
C TYR A 170 -0.40 -0.97 -0.18
N LEU A 171 0.37 -1.91 0.37
CA LEU A 171 1.14 -2.90 -0.39
C LEU A 171 0.70 -4.32 -0.06
N GLY A 172 -0.61 -4.49 0.16
CA GLY A 172 -1.27 -5.77 0.40
C GLY A 172 -1.05 -6.35 1.79
N GLN A 173 -0.75 -5.52 2.79
CA GLN A 173 -0.81 -5.80 4.24
C GLN A 173 -0.12 -7.09 4.68
N GLN A 174 1.02 -7.40 4.07
CA GLN A 174 1.76 -8.66 4.22
C GLN A 174 0.94 -9.95 3.94
N SER A 175 -0.25 -9.83 3.36
CA SER A 175 -0.89 -10.90 2.60
C SER A 175 -0.24 -11.06 1.23
N HIS A 176 0.30 -9.96 0.69
CA HIS A 176 1.11 -9.93 -0.52
C HIS A 176 2.58 -9.82 -0.13
N TYR A 177 3.48 -10.48 -0.88
CA TYR A 177 4.90 -10.18 -0.78
C TYR A 177 5.25 -9.03 -1.71
N VAL A 178 5.82 -7.97 -1.14
CA VAL A 178 6.37 -6.81 -1.84
C VAL A 178 7.70 -6.45 -1.18
N TYR A 179 8.82 -6.70 -1.86
CA TYR A 179 10.13 -6.26 -1.44
C TYR A 179 10.32 -4.80 -1.82
N MET A 180 10.33 -3.92 -0.82
CA MET A 180 10.21 -2.46 -1.00
C MET A 180 11.56 -1.75 -1.16
N ALA A 181 12.68 -2.42 -0.87
CA ALA A 181 14.00 -1.79 -0.98
C ALA A 181 14.31 -1.20 -2.37
N PRO A 182 13.90 -1.82 -3.50
CA PRO A 182 14.07 -1.22 -4.82
C PRO A 182 13.32 0.12 -4.97
N GLU A 183 12.14 0.27 -4.38
CA GLU A 183 11.41 1.55 -4.35
C GLU A 183 12.22 2.59 -3.58
N TRP A 184 12.64 2.25 -2.36
CA TRP A 184 13.41 3.15 -1.50
C TRP A 184 14.76 3.53 -2.12
N GLU A 185 15.37 2.63 -2.89
CA GLU A 185 16.57 2.93 -3.68
C GLU A 185 16.29 4.03 -4.72
N THR A 186 15.12 4.02 -5.38
CA THR A 186 14.75 5.11 -6.31
C THR A 186 14.56 6.45 -5.59
N ILE A 187 13.96 6.45 -4.40
CA ILE A 187 13.79 7.65 -3.57
C ILE A 187 15.15 8.18 -3.11
N LEU A 188 15.94 7.35 -2.43
CA LEU A 188 17.21 7.73 -1.82
C LEU A 188 18.25 8.16 -2.86
N GLY A 189 18.19 7.56 -4.05
CA GLY A 189 19.04 7.87 -5.20
C GLY A 189 18.55 9.02 -6.08
N PHE A 190 17.39 9.61 -5.80
CA PHE A 190 16.86 10.72 -6.60
C PHE A 190 17.68 12.00 -6.37
N ASP A 191 18.13 12.63 -7.44
CA ASP A 191 18.88 13.89 -7.39
C ASP A 191 17.94 15.10 -7.49
N MET A 192 17.80 15.84 -6.39
CA MET A 192 16.98 17.05 -6.34
C MET A 192 17.58 18.22 -7.12
N CYS A 193 18.89 18.20 -7.45
CA CYS A 193 19.57 19.29 -8.15
C CYS A 193 19.45 20.66 -7.45
N ILE A 194 19.54 20.71 -6.11
CA ILE A 194 19.44 21.96 -5.34
C ILE A 194 20.58 22.91 -5.74
N ASP A 195 20.25 24.15 -6.08
CA ASP A 195 21.19 25.19 -6.52
C ASP A 195 22.10 24.71 -7.68
N ASP A 196 21.53 23.94 -8.61
CA ASP A 196 22.20 23.33 -9.78
C ASP A 196 23.36 22.39 -9.41
N LYS A 197 23.30 21.75 -8.24
CA LYS A 197 24.30 20.80 -7.75
C LYS A 197 23.70 19.45 -7.39
N PRO A 198 24.46 18.34 -7.57
CA PRO A 198 24.03 17.03 -7.13
C PRO A 198 23.65 17.02 -5.65
N SER A 199 22.40 16.67 -5.39
CA SER A 199 21.74 16.71 -4.08
C SER A 199 20.83 15.50 -3.95
N LEU A 200 21.43 14.32 -3.78
CA LEU A 200 20.69 13.07 -3.61
C LEU A 200 19.84 13.13 -2.33
N VAL A 201 18.62 12.60 -2.34
CA VAL A 201 17.73 12.59 -1.16
C VAL A 201 18.43 12.01 0.07
N ARG A 202 19.22 10.95 -0.08
CA ARG A 202 20.04 10.38 1.02
C ARG A 202 21.10 11.35 1.58
N ASP A 203 21.70 12.19 0.73
CA ASP A 203 22.69 13.19 1.14
C ASP A 203 22.00 14.40 1.81
N ILE A 204 20.77 14.72 1.41
CA ILE A 204 19.94 15.74 2.05
C ILE A 204 19.49 15.24 3.44
N ALA A 205 18.87 14.06 3.50
CA ALA A 205 18.33 13.49 4.73
C ALA A 205 19.41 13.18 5.77
N SER A 206 20.65 12.89 5.36
CA SER A 206 21.79 12.75 6.29
C SER A 206 22.38 14.08 6.78
N GLY A 207 21.92 15.22 6.25
CA GLY A 207 22.40 16.56 6.59
C GLY A 207 23.64 17.00 5.82
N LYS A 208 24.24 16.14 4.98
CA LYS A 208 25.50 16.39 4.27
C LYS A 208 25.42 17.54 3.28
N VAL A 209 24.29 17.70 2.57
CA VAL A 209 24.09 18.78 1.59
C VAL A 209 24.16 20.17 2.24
N HIS A 210 23.62 20.31 3.46
CA HIS A 210 23.51 21.60 4.17
C HIS A 210 24.48 21.74 5.35
N GLY A 211 25.36 20.76 5.58
CA GLY A 211 26.30 20.77 6.71
C GLY A 211 25.62 20.69 8.08
N LEU A 212 24.47 20.01 8.15
CA LEU A 212 23.73 19.80 9.39
C LEU A 212 24.26 18.55 10.12
N ASN A 213 24.39 18.64 11.44
CA ASN A 213 24.96 17.58 12.27
C ASN A 213 23.93 16.53 12.74
N LYS A 214 22.67 16.64 12.30
CA LYS A 214 21.58 15.71 12.61
C LYS A 214 20.85 15.37 11.31
N GLY A 215 20.55 14.09 11.13
CA GLY A 215 19.87 13.54 9.96
C GLY A 215 19.68 12.03 10.12
N GLY A 216 19.14 11.38 9.09
CA GLY A 216 18.91 9.94 9.07
C GLY A 216 17.52 9.56 8.57
N TYR A 217 16.98 8.48 9.14
CA TYR A 217 15.80 7.80 8.64
C TYR A 217 14.91 7.31 9.79
N ALA A 218 13.63 7.16 9.50
CA ALA A 218 12.66 6.48 10.34
C ALA A 218 11.88 5.48 9.50
N ALA A 219 11.27 4.48 10.14
CA ALA A 219 10.28 3.65 9.48
C ALA A 219 9.12 3.30 10.42
N VAL A 220 7.92 3.31 9.87
CA VAL A 220 6.75 2.69 10.50
C VAL A 220 6.86 1.18 10.30
N THR A 221 7.11 0.48 11.39
CA THR A 221 7.06 -0.99 11.44
C THR A 221 5.72 -1.45 11.99
N ASN A 222 5.30 -2.66 11.69
CA ASN A 222 4.13 -3.31 12.26
C ASN A 222 4.48 -4.67 12.88
N ILE A 223 5.61 -4.73 13.58
CA ILE A 223 6.00 -5.91 14.35
C ILE A 223 4.90 -6.21 15.37
N GLY A 224 4.36 -7.42 15.32
CA GLY A 224 3.36 -7.95 16.24
C GLY A 224 3.83 -9.19 16.98
N ASP A 225 2.87 -9.91 17.58
CA ASP A 225 3.07 -11.18 18.27
C ASP A 225 2.98 -12.41 17.33
N ASP A 226 2.75 -12.20 16.03
CA ASP A 226 2.87 -13.23 15.00
C ASP A 226 4.26 -13.88 15.01
N LEU A 227 4.33 -15.18 14.75
CA LEU A 227 5.58 -15.95 14.79
C LEU A 227 6.62 -15.48 13.76
N THR A 228 6.18 -14.84 12.67
CA THR A 228 7.06 -14.22 11.67
C THR A 228 7.38 -12.76 11.99
N TRP A 229 6.83 -12.22 13.08
CA TRP A 229 6.89 -10.82 13.53
C TRP A 229 6.12 -9.85 12.63
N LEU A 230 6.14 -10.02 11.30
CA LEU A 230 5.51 -9.14 10.32
C LEU A 230 4.35 -9.80 9.56
N GLY A 231 3.87 -10.96 9.98
CA GLY A 231 2.80 -11.70 9.31
C GLY A 231 3.20 -12.39 7.99
N HIS A 232 4.42 -12.21 7.47
CA HIS A 232 4.93 -12.93 6.30
C HIS A 232 6.44 -13.14 6.37
N HIS A 233 6.89 -14.39 6.23
CA HIS A 233 8.33 -14.72 6.25
C HIS A 233 9.20 -13.93 5.27
N LEU A 234 8.73 -13.69 4.03
CA LEU A 234 9.48 -12.93 3.05
C LEU A 234 9.49 -11.42 3.36
N SER A 235 8.44 -10.86 3.96
CA SER A 235 8.38 -9.43 4.33
C SER A 235 9.38 -9.03 5.42
N MET A 236 9.95 -9.98 6.17
CA MET A 236 11.11 -9.71 7.06
C MET A 236 12.34 -9.18 6.31
N SER A 237 12.45 -9.43 5.00
CA SER A 237 13.46 -8.81 4.15
C SER A 237 13.36 -7.28 4.11
N ASN A 238 12.17 -6.70 4.28
CA ASN A 238 11.96 -5.24 4.30
C ASN A 238 12.49 -4.60 5.58
N LEU A 239 12.27 -5.23 6.75
CA LEU A 239 12.85 -4.75 8.01
C LEU A 239 14.37 -4.86 8.01
N TYR A 240 14.90 -5.96 7.46
CA TYR A 240 16.34 -6.11 7.27
C TYR A 240 16.89 -5.04 6.32
N ALA A 241 16.21 -4.79 5.19
CA ALA A 241 16.63 -3.79 4.23
C ALA A 241 16.61 -2.38 4.80
N TYR A 242 15.57 -2.01 5.55
CA TYR A 242 15.53 -0.73 6.27
C TYR A 242 16.76 -0.58 7.19
N GLY A 243 17.08 -1.60 7.99
CA GLY A 243 18.26 -1.57 8.86
C GLY A 243 19.57 -1.40 8.07
N ARG A 244 19.71 -2.07 6.92
CA ARG A 244 20.88 -1.95 6.05
C ARG A 244 20.98 -0.57 5.40
N LEU A 245 19.87 0.00 4.93
CA LEU A 245 19.84 1.34 4.31
C LEU A 245 20.07 2.47 5.32
N CYS A 246 19.67 2.27 6.57
CA CYS A 246 20.05 3.19 7.66
C CYS A 246 21.57 3.25 7.88
N TRP A 247 22.27 2.14 7.61
CA TRP A 247 23.72 2.06 7.72
C TRP A 247 24.44 2.55 6.46
N ASP A 248 23.96 2.12 5.29
CA ASP A 248 24.46 2.49 3.97
C ASP A 248 23.28 2.70 3.01
N ALA A 249 22.86 3.95 2.87
CA ALA A 249 21.76 4.36 1.99
C ALA A 249 22.12 4.29 0.49
N ALA A 250 23.33 3.83 0.15
CA ALA A 250 23.76 3.56 -1.21
C ALA A 250 23.87 2.07 -1.55
N ALA A 251 23.60 1.18 -0.58
CA ALA A 251 23.65 -0.25 -0.81
C ALA A 251 22.57 -0.69 -1.82
N PRO A 252 22.93 -1.45 -2.88
CA PRO A 252 21.96 -1.94 -3.85
C PRO A 252 20.92 -2.85 -3.20
N ALA A 253 19.64 -2.66 -3.54
CA ALA A 253 18.54 -3.45 -2.95
C ALA A 253 18.74 -4.96 -3.15
N GLN A 254 19.23 -5.39 -4.32
CA GLN A 254 19.47 -6.80 -4.61
C GLN A 254 20.53 -7.42 -3.69
N ASP A 255 21.60 -6.69 -3.37
CA ASP A 255 22.68 -7.20 -2.52
C ASP A 255 22.20 -7.37 -1.07
N ILE A 256 21.41 -6.42 -0.59
CA ILE A 256 20.73 -6.50 0.71
C ILE A 256 19.83 -7.74 0.76
N LEU A 257 19.03 -7.98 -0.28
CA LEU A 257 18.15 -9.15 -0.35
C LEU A 257 18.95 -10.46 -0.33
N LEU A 258 20.05 -10.54 -1.09
CA LEU A 258 20.92 -11.72 -1.12
C LEU A 258 21.52 -12.02 0.26
N ASP A 259 21.97 -11.01 1.00
CA ASP A 259 22.46 -11.18 2.36
C ASP A 259 21.37 -11.70 3.30
N TRP A 260 20.16 -11.14 3.21
CA TRP A 260 19.02 -11.61 4.00
C TRP A 260 18.67 -13.06 3.69
N ILE A 261 18.60 -13.45 2.40
CA ILE A 261 18.29 -14.83 2.00
C ILE A 261 19.31 -15.82 2.58
N ARG A 262 20.60 -15.47 2.56
CA ARG A 262 21.68 -16.30 3.12
C ARG A 262 21.53 -16.52 4.63
N LEU A 263 21.16 -15.47 5.36
CA LEU A 263 20.96 -15.50 6.80
C LEU A 263 19.66 -16.22 7.21
N THR A 264 18.62 -16.10 6.39
CA THR A 264 17.29 -16.62 6.71
C THR A 264 17.10 -18.03 6.20
N PHE A 265 17.37 -18.33 4.94
CA PHE A 265 17.04 -19.61 4.32
C PHE A 265 18.25 -20.53 4.18
N THR A 266 19.27 -20.11 3.44
CA THR A 266 20.44 -20.93 3.14
C THR A 266 21.54 -20.12 2.48
N ALA A 267 22.79 -20.40 2.83
CA ALA A 267 23.96 -19.85 2.16
C ALA A 267 24.53 -20.76 1.05
N GLU A 268 24.03 -22.00 0.92
CA GLU A 268 24.64 -23.05 0.10
C GLU A 268 23.80 -23.44 -1.12
N ASN A 269 22.46 -23.39 -1.00
CA ASN A 269 21.58 -23.84 -2.08
C ASN A 269 21.28 -22.69 -3.06
N GLN A 270 22.01 -22.67 -4.16
CA GLN A 270 21.90 -21.63 -5.19
C GLN A 270 20.49 -21.52 -5.80
N LYS A 271 19.78 -22.65 -5.96
CA LYS A 271 18.41 -22.64 -6.50
C LYS A 271 17.45 -21.89 -5.59
N VAL A 272 17.55 -22.09 -4.26
CA VAL A 272 16.76 -21.35 -3.27
C VAL A 272 17.12 -19.87 -3.33
N ILE A 273 18.41 -19.54 -3.33
CA ILE A 273 18.87 -18.14 -3.37
C ILE A 273 18.35 -17.41 -4.60
N ASP A 274 18.55 -17.98 -5.79
CA ASP A 274 18.15 -17.37 -7.06
C ASP A 274 16.63 -17.20 -7.14
N THR A 275 15.88 -18.23 -6.74
CA THR A 275 14.41 -18.18 -6.80
C THR A 275 13.83 -17.11 -5.88
N ILE A 276 14.32 -17.01 -4.63
CA ILE A 276 13.82 -16.01 -3.68
C ILE A 276 14.25 -14.60 -4.11
N ARG A 277 15.48 -14.45 -4.62
CA ARG A 277 15.95 -13.17 -5.18
C ARG A 277 15.05 -12.71 -6.31
N GLU A 278 14.77 -13.57 -7.28
CA GLU A 278 13.95 -13.24 -8.45
C GLU A 278 12.53 -12.85 -8.04
N ILE A 279 11.87 -13.65 -7.19
CA ILE A 279 10.55 -13.29 -6.66
C ILE A 279 10.60 -11.93 -5.94
N GLY A 280 11.61 -11.71 -5.09
CA GLY A 280 11.77 -10.45 -4.36
C GLY A 280 11.96 -9.24 -5.28
N MET A 281 12.92 -9.29 -6.19
CA MET A 281 13.20 -8.17 -7.09
C MET A 281 12.05 -7.86 -8.06
N GLU A 282 11.26 -8.87 -8.43
CA GLU A 282 10.09 -8.68 -9.29
C GLU A 282 8.81 -8.29 -8.52
N SER A 283 8.77 -8.48 -7.20
CA SER A 283 7.54 -8.33 -6.41
C SER A 283 6.94 -6.91 -6.43
N TRP A 284 7.77 -5.87 -6.27
CA TRP A 284 7.31 -4.47 -6.33
C TRP A 284 6.78 -4.07 -7.71
N PRO A 285 7.53 -4.20 -8.84
CA PRO A 285 6.99 -3.85 -10.14
C PRO A 285 5.78 -4.72 -10.52
N THR A 286 5.68 -5.94 -10.02
CA THR A 286 4.50 -6.79 -10.20
C THR A 286 3.30 -6.23 -9.46
N TYR A 287 3.46 -5.83 -8.20
CA TYR A 287 2.39 -5.21 -7.41
C TYR A 287 1.94 -3.89 -8.04
N GLU A 288 2.87 -3.03 -8.45
CA GLU A 288 2.58 -1.78 -9.16
C GLU A 288 1.77 -2.05 -10.45
N ALA A 289 2.16 -3.06 -11.22
CA ALA A 289 1.51 -3.35 -12.50
C ALA A 289 0.02 -3.72 -12.34
N TYR A 290 -0.37 -4.46 -11.29
CA TYR A 290 -1.76 -4.84 -11.04
C TYR A 290 -2.52 -3.95 -10.05
N SER A 291 -1.87 -2.99 -9.38
CA SER A 291 -2.54 -2.07 -8.45
C SER A 291 -2.76 -0.71 -9.09
N GLY A 292 -1.77 0.19 -9.02
CA GLY A 292 -1.77 1.41 -9.81
C GLY A 292 -0.39 1.74 -10.37
N ASN A 293 -0.37 2.02 -11.67
CA ASN A 293 0.81 2.29 -12.48
C ASN A 293 0.78 3.71 -13.05
N LEU A 294 1.85 4.11 -13.75
CA LEU A 294 2.00 5.46 -14.34
C LEU A 294 1.96 6.61 -13.29
N GLY A 295 2.24 6.30 -12.03
CA GLY A 295 2.25 7.26 -10.92
C GLY A 295 0.87 7.58 -10.35
N ILE A 296 -0.14 6.76 -10.61
CA ILE A 296 -1.51 7.01 -10.14
C ILE A 296 -1.80 6.58 -8.70
N GLN A 297 -0.75 6.29 -7.91
CA GLN A 297 -0.86 5.73 -6.56
C GLN A 297 -1.40 4.28 -6.58
N THR A 298 -1.83 3.73 -5.45
CA THR A 298 -2.11 2.29 -5.30
C THR A 298 -3.49 1.86 -5.81
N LEU A 299 -4.49 2.76 -5.83
CA LEU A 299 -5.89 2.46 -6.18
C LEU A 299 -6.62 1.51 -5.21
N CYS A 300 -6.15 1.36 -3.98
CA CYS A 300 -6.88 0.65 -2.93
C CYS A 300 -8.03 1.52 -2.39
N ASP A 301 -8.92 0.93 -1.58
CA ASP A 301 -9.92 1.72 -0.85
C ASP A 301 -9.29 2.62 0.21
N ILE A 302 -9.26 3.93 -0.02
CA ILE A 302 -8.71 4.95 0.90
C ILE A 302 -9.74 5.47 1.92
N LEU A 303 -10.98 4.94 1.87
CA LEU A 303 -12.06 5.35 2.78
C LEU A 303 -12.32 4.32 3.88
N TYR A 304 -11.67 3.15 3.78
CA TYR A 304 -11.87 2.05 4.71
C TYR A 304 -10.54 1.39 5.13
N THR A 305 -10.21 0.21 4.60
CA THR A 305 -9.13 -0.64 5.14
C THR A 305 -7.80 -0.55 4.40
N HIS A 306 -7.74 0.13 3.24
CA HIS A 306 -6.54 0.26 2.41
C HIS A 306 -6.03 -1.06 1.79
N TYR A 307 -6.87 -2.10 1.70
CA TYR A 307 -6.42 -3.44 1.31
C TYR A 307 -6.70 -3.83 -0.15
N GLY A 308 -7.97 -3.97 -0.52
CA GLY A 308 -8.45 -4.38 -1.83
C GLY A 308 -8.65 -3.22 -2.81
N PRO A 309 -8.85 -3.52 -4.10
CA PRO A 309 -9.05 -2.52 -5.13
C PRO A 309 -10.34 -1.72 -4.89
N SER A 310 -10.24 -0.41 -4.99
CA SER A 310 -11.39 0.50 -5.05
C SER A 310 -10.97 1.79 -5.76
N PRO A 311 -10.71 1.73 -7.09
CA PRO A 311 -10.23 2.90 -7.84
C PRO A 311 -11.21 4.08 -7.75
N GLY A 312 -12.51 3.82 -7.58
CA GLY A 312 -13.51 4.86 -7.35
C GLY A 312 -13.38 5.61 -6.03
N SER A 313 -12.74 5.02 -5.00
CA SER A 313 -12.57 5.67 -3.69
C SER A 313 -11.59 6.84 -3.72
N GLN A 314 -10.77 6.94 -4.77
CA GLN A 314 -9.74 7.98 -4.87
C GLN A 314 -10.36 9.36 -5.02
N ASP A 315 -11.46 9.47 -5.74
CA ASP A 315 -12.16 10.72 -6.07
C ASP A 315 -13.44 10.90 -5.20
N GLY A 316 -14.06 12.07 -5.25
CA GLY A 316 -15.33 12.37 -4.59
C GLY A 316 -15.25 12.59 -3.08
N ASN A 317 -14.05 12.86 -2.53
CA ASN A 317 -13.81 12.93 -1.09
C ASN A 317 -12.79 14.02 -0.70
N GLY A 318 -12.62 14.29 0.59
CA GLY A 318 -11.75 15.36 1.10
C GLY A 318 -10.29 15.00 1.36
N TRP A 319 -9.86 13.76 1.07
CA TRP A 319 -8.53 13.25 1.44
C TRP A 319 -7.41 13.71 0.52
N GLY A 320 -7.74 14.30 -0.63
CA GLY A 320 -6.77 14.88 -1.58
C GLY A 320 -5.88 13.86 -2.29
N GLN A 321 -6.21 12.57 -2.24
CA GLN A 321 -5.56 11.49 -2.98
C GLN A 321 -6.27 11.24 -4.33
N TRP A 322 -6.60 12.32 -5.03
CA TRP A 322 -7.44 12.25 -6.22
C TRP A 322 -6.67 11.76 -7.45
N THR A 323 -7.41 11.09 -8.34
CA THR A 323 -6.98 10.79 -9.70
C THR A 323 -7.66 11.69 -10.73
N ARG A 324 -8.72 12.39 -10.32
CA ARG A 324 -9.60 13.22 -11.16
C ARG A 324 -10.07 12.46 -12.39
N ALA A 325 -10.35 11.16 -12.26
CA ALA A 325 -10.78 10.34 -13.38
C ALA A 325 -12.17 10.79 -13.85
N ASP A 326 -12.32 11.04 -15.14
CA ASP A 326 -13.62 11.24 -15.78
C ASP A 326 -13.76 10.34 -17.02
N SER A 327 -14.71 10.61 -17.91
CA SER A 327 -14.92 9.81 -19.13
C SER A 327 -13.94 10.09 -20.26
N LYS A 328 -13.05 11.07 -20.10
CA LYS A 328 -12.12 11.55 -21.14
C LYS A 328 -10.67 11.46 -20.72
N ALA A 329 -10.37 11.70 -19.44
CA ALA A 329 -9.03 11.90 -18.94
C ALA A 329 -8.84 11.39 -17.50
N LEU A 330 -7.56 11.32 -17.11
CA LEU A 330 -7.07 10.74 -15.87
C LEU A 330 -5.77 11.43 -15.43
N GLY A 331 -5.52 11.51 -14.13
CA GLY A 331 -4.29 12.04 -13.53
C GLY A 331 -4.48 13.41 -12.88
N MET A 332 -3.46 13.90 -12.19
CA MET A 332 -3.46 15.22 -11.55
C MET A 332 -2.63 16.20 -12.37
N ASP A 333 -3.19 17.34 -12.79
CA ASP A 333 -2.39 18.42 -13.38
C ASP A 333 -1.65 19.16 -12.27
N ARG A 334 -0.39 18.80 -12.09
CA ARG A 334 0.52 19.37 -11.08
C ARG A 334 1.53 20.34 -11.68
N THR A 335 1.37 20.69 -12.95
CA THR A 335 2.18 21.71 -13.62
C THR A 335 1.97 23.09 -13.01
N ALA A 336 2.94 23.97 -13.17
CA ALA A 336 2.84 25.37 -12.79
C ALA A 336 1.96 26.16 -13.76
N ALA A 337 2.04 25.85 -15.05
CA ALA A 337 1.35 26.61 -16.09
C ALA A 337 -0.18 26.55 -15.97
N THR A 338 -0.73 25.36 -15.69
CA THR A 338 -2.19 25.14 -15.67
C THR A 338 -2.69 24.49 -14.38
N GLY A 339 -1.84 23.69 -13.74
CA GLY A 339 -2.18 22.85 -12.61
C GLY A 339 -2.05 23.47 -11.23
N THR A 340 -1.80 22.59 -10.25
CA THR A 340 -1.69 22.92 -8.81
C THR A 340 -0.33 23.55 -8.44
N GLY A 341 0.64 23.55 -9.36
CA GLY A 341 1.97 24.11 -9.15
C GLY A 341 2.92 23.24 -8.33
N TYR A 342 2.56 22.00 -7.97
CA TYR A 342 3.44 21.10 -7.22
C TYR A 342 4.78 20.86 -7.94
N ALA A 343 4.79 20.72 -9.27
CA ALA A 343 6.03 20.54 -10.04
C ALA A 343 7.03 21.69 -9.82
N ALA A 344 6.56 22.93 -9.66
CA ALA A 344 7.41 24.09 -9.41
C ALA A 344 7.99 24.15 -7.99
N GLN A 345 7.57 23.27 -7.08
CA GLN A 345 8.18 23.16 -5.76
C GLN A 345 9.54 22.45 -5.79
N TYR A 346 9.86 21.71 -6.86
CA TYR A 346 11.20 21.16 -7.05
C TYR A 346 12.20 22.25 -7.48
N PRO A 347 13.52 22.02 -7.32
CA PRO A 347 14.53 22.89 -7.92
C PRO A 347 14.38 23.00 -9.46
N PRO A 348 14.80 24.12 -10.07
CA PRO A 348 14.41 24.48 -11.44
C PRO A 348 14.65 23.40 -12.51
N GLN A 349 15.75 22.66 -12.42
CA GLN A 349 16.07 21.59 -13.37
C GLN A 349 15.06 20.43 -13.30
N VAL A 350 14.72 19.99 -12.09
CA VAL A 350 13.75 18.90 -11.85
C VAL A 350 12.33 19.39 -12.16
N ALA A 351 11.99 20.60 -11.74
CA ALA A 351 10.72 21.23 -12.07
C ALA A 351 10.48 21.27 -13.60
N ALA A 352 11.50 21.67 -14.38
CA ALA A 352 11.39 21.71 -15.84
C ALA A 352 11.17 20.33 -16.48
N GLN A 353 11.69 19.26 -15.86
CA GLN A 353 11.44 17.89 -16.32
C GLN A 353 9.98 17.48 -16.12
N PHE A 354 9.40 17.80 -14.96
CA PHE A 354 8.03 17.41 -14.61
C PHE A 354 6.96 18.34 -15.17
N GLU A 355 7.31 19.59 -15.50
CA GLU A 355 6.40 20.58 -16.10
C GLU A 355 5.90 20.14 -17.48
N ARG A 356 6.65 19.29 -18.19
CA ARG A 356 6.34 18.89 -19.56
C ARG A 356 6.10 17.39 -19.68
N ILE A 357 5.02 17.04 -20.37
CA ILE A 357 4.68 15.65 -20.68
C ILE A 357 5.83 14.94 -21.41
N GLU A 358 6.49 15.60 -22.36
CA GLU A 358 7.53 14.95 -23.17
C GLU A 358 8.75 14.50 -22.35
N THR A 359 9.04 15.19 -21.24
CA THR A 359 10.21 14.95 -20.39
C THR A 359 9.86 14.19 -19.11
N THR A 360 8.59 14.20 -18.70
CA THR A 360 8.12 13.45 -17.53
C THR A 360 8.24 11.93 -17.80
N PRO A 361 8.87 11.14 -16.91
CA PRO A 361 8.88 9.68 -17.00
C PRO A 361 7.47 9.08 -17.02
N ASP A 362 7.24 8.01 -17.78
CA ASP A 362 5.89 7.42 -17.93
C ASP A 362 5.38 6.89 -16.59
N ASP A 363 6.25 6.37 -15.73
CA ASP A 363 5.95 5.86 -14.38
C ASP A 363 5.56 6.96 -13.38
N LEU A 364 5.63 8.24 -13.76
CA LEU A 364 5.16 9.39 -12.99
C LEU A 364 4.24 10.31 -13.81
N LEU A 365 3.78 9.88 -14.99
CA LEU A 365 3.00 10.72 -15.90
C LEU A 365 1.70 11.21 -15.24
N LEU A 366 0.90 10.29 -14.69
CA LEU A 366 -0.40 10.60 -14.08
C LEU A 366 -0.27 11.27 -12.71
N TRP A 367 0.93 11.23 -12.13
CA TRP A 367 1.26 12.05 -10.96
C TRP A 367 1.32 13.54 -11.33
N PHE A 368 1.97 13.88 -12.45
CA PHE A 368 2.23 15.28 -12.81
C PHE A 368 1.26 15.88 -13.81
N HIS A 369 0.58 15.04 -14.61
CA HIS A 369 -0.26 15.48 -15.72
C HIS A 369 -1.63 14.84 -15.67
N HIS A 370 -2.66 15.65 -15.97
CA HIS A 370 -4.00 15.16 -16.30
C HIS A 370 -4.10 15.03 -17.82
N VAL A 371 -4.20 13.82 -18.34
CA VAL A 371 -4.13 13.54 -19.78
C VAL A 371 -5.33 12.74 -20.28
N PRO A 372 -5.73 12.89 -21.55
CA PRO A 372 -6.73 12.01 -22.15
C PRO A 372 -6.31 10.55 -22.09
N TYR A 373 -7.25 9.62 -21.92
CA TYR A 373 -6.99 8.18 -21.96
C TYR A 373 -6.27 7.72 -23.25
N THR A 374 -6.47 8.46 -24.34
CA THR A 374 -5.86 8.22 -25.66
C THR A 374 -4.46 8.81 -25.83
N HIS A 375 -3.94 9.52 -24.83
CA HIS A 375 -2.58 10.04 -24.84
C HIS A 375 -1.58 8.90 -25.04
N LYS A 376 -0.59 9.08 -25.93
CA LYS A 376 0.42 8.06 -26.22
C LYS A 376 1.62 8.21 -25.32
N LEU A 377 1.89 7.16 -24.57
CA LEU A 377 3.11 6.98 -23.78
C LEU A 377 4.35 6.85 -24.68
N LYS A 378 5.55 6.88 -24.09
CA LYS A 378 6.81 6.69 -24.82
C LYS A 378 6.91 5.30 -25.46
N SER A 379 6.21 4.31 -24.87
CA SER A 379 6.05 2.98 -25.45
C SER A 379 5.21 2.94 -26.74
N GLY A 380 4.49 4.02 -27.05
CA GLY A 380 3.55 4.10 -28.18
C GLY A 380 2.13 3.63 -27.86
N LYS A 381 1.92 2.92 -26.75
CA LYS A 381 0.58 2.56 -26.23
C LYS A 381 -0.14 3.82 -25.73
N THR A 382 -1.47 3.81 -25.81
CA THR A 382 -2.27 4.82 -25.11
C THR A 382 -2.22 4.58 -23.60
N VAL A 383 -2.52 5.60 -22.79
CA VAL A 383 -2.63 5.47 -21.33
C VAL A 383 -3.58 4.33 -20.95
N ILE A 384 -4.78 4.30 -21.52
CA ILE A 384 -5.77 3.26 -21.19
C ILE A 384 -5.33 1.86 -21.64
N GLN A 385 -4.71 1.74 -22.82
CA GLN A 385 -4.21 0.43 -23.27
C GLN A 385 -3.03 -0.05 -22.41
N HIS A 386 -2.20 0.87 -21.91
CA HIS A 386 -1.16 0.53 -20.94
C HIS A 386 -1.76 0.05 -19.62
N ILE A 387 -2.77 0.75 -19.08
CA ILE A 387 -3.47 0.32 -17.87
C ILE A 387 -3.97 -1.12 -18.04
N TYR A 388 -4.72 -1.41 -19.12
CA TYR A 388 -5.19 -2.77 -19.35
C TYR A 388 -4.05 -3.79 -19.44
N ASP A 389 -3.03 -3.52 -20.26
CA ASP A 389 -1.90 -4.41 -20.44
C ASP A 389 -1.14 -4.68 -19.15
N ALA A 390 -0.81 -3.64 -18.38
CA ALA A 390 -0.05 -3.74 -17.15
C ALA A 390 -0.79 -4.57 -16.10
N HIS A 391 -2.11 -4.41 -15.95
CA HIS A 391 -2.88 -5.19 -14.98
C HIS A 391 -2.95 -6.69 -15.35
N TYR A 392 -3.07 -7.01 -16.65
CA TYR A 392 -2.97 -8.39 -17.12
C TYR A 392 -1.55 -8.96 -16.96
N GLU A 393 -0.52 -8.18 -17.28
CA GLU A 393 0.88 -8.60 -17.17
C GLU A 393 1.29 -8.81 -15.69
N GLY A 394 0.92 -7.89 -14.80
CA GLY A 394 1.20 -7.96 -13.36
C GLY A 394 0.52 -9.15 -12.70
N SER A 395 -0.79 -9.33 -12.94
CA SER A 395 -1.51 -10.49 -12.39
C SER A 395 -0.98 -11.82 -12.94
N ALA A 396 -0.62 -11.88 -14.23
CA ALA A 396 0.03 -13.06 -14.80
C ALA A 396 1.40 -13.32 -14.16
N ASN A 397 2.20 -12.28 -13.88
CA ASN A 397 3.50 -12.46 -13.24
C ASN A 397 3.37 -12.97 -11.80
N ALA A 398 2.36 -12.52 -11.05
CA ALA A 398 2.08 -13.02 -9.70
C ALA A 398 1.83 -14.54 -9.68
N GLN A 399 1.19 -15.10 -10.72
CA GLN A 399 1.00 -16.56 -10.85
C GLN A 399 2.33 -17.33 -10.98
N THR A 400 3.37 -16.69 -11.55
CA THR A 400 4.68 -17.32 -11.70
C THR A 400 5.41 -17.49 -10.37
N PHE A 401 5.13 -16.63 -9.38
CA PHE A 401 5.71 -16.73 -8.03
C PHE A 401 5.33 -18.06 -7.38
N VAL A 402 4.06 -18.47 -7.53
CA VAL A 402 3.54 -19.75 -7.01
C VAL A 402 4.31 -20.94 -7.59
N THR A 403 4.49 -20.96 -8.90
CA THR A 403 5.16 -22.07 -9.60
C THR A 403 6.66 -22.11 -9.29
N ARG A 404 7.32 -20.94 -9.22
CA ARG A 404 8.72 -20.83 -8.82
C ARG A 404 8.94 -21.28 -7.38
N TRP A 405 8.13 -20.80 -6.45
CA TRP A 405 8.20 -21.22 -5.04
C TRP A 405 7.94 -22.71 -4.88
N ALA A 406 6.93 -23.26 -5.56
CA ALA A 406 6.64 -24.70 -5.52
C ALA A 406 7.84 -25.57 -5.94
N SER A 407 8.71 -25.06 -6.82
CA SER A 407 9.94 -25.75 -7.23
C SER A 407 10.98 -25.91 -6.12
N LEU A 408 10.82 -25.20 -5.00
CA LEU A 408 11.69 -25.24 -3.82
C LEU A 408 11.25 -26.29 -2.79
N LYS A 409 10.19 -27.06 -3.05
CA LYS A 409 9.70 -28.09 -2.12
C LYS A 409 10.82 -29.08 -1.77
N GLY A 410 11.00 -29.32 -0.47
CA GLY A 410 12.07 -30.17 0.05
C GLY A 410 13.47 -29.53 0.10
N LEU A 411 13.61 -28.26 -0.33
CA LEU A 411 14.84 -27.47 -0.18
C LEU A 411 14.76 -26.41 0.92
N ILE A 412 13.56 -26.17 1.45
CA ILE A 412 13.22 -25.31 2.59
C ILE A 412 12.44 -26.19 3.58
N ASP A 413 12.53 -25.92 4.89
CA ASP A 413 11.68 -26.63 5.86
C ASP A 413 10.19 -26.42 5.58
N ASP A 414 9.40 -27.44 5.90
CA ASP A 414 7.99 -27.50 5.54
C ASP A 414 7.18 -26.33 6.11
N ALA A 415 7.47 -25.87 7.32
CA ALA A 415 6.70 -24.79 7.95
C ALA A 415 6.81 -23.47 7.16
N ARG A 416 8.03 -23.04 6.84
CA ARG A 416 8.24 -21.83 6.03
C ARG A 416 7.79 -22.02 4.59
N PHE A 417 8.04 -23.19 4.02
CA PHE A 417 7.61 -23.51 2.66
C PHE A 417 6.10 -23.38 2.51
N GLU A 418 5.31 -24.03 3.38
CA GLU A 418 3.85 -24.03 3.30
C GLU A 418 3.25 -22.66 3.62
N HIS A 419 3.80 -21.92 4.60
CA HIS A 419 3.37 -20.54 4.89
C HIS A 419 3.51 -19.65 3.65
N VAL A 420 4.69 -19.61 3.05
CA VAL A 420 4.95 -18.74 1.89
C VAL A 420 4.20 -19.24 0.65
N ALA A 421 4.08 -20.56 0.46
CA ALA A 421 3.30 -21.13 -0.64
C ALA A 421 1.83 -20.69 -0.57
N PHE A 422 1.24 -20.71 0.64
CA PHE A 422 -0.12 -20.22 0.84
C PHE A 422 -0.26 -18.73 0.50
N LYS A 423 0.61 -17.86 1.04
CA LYS A 423 0.50 -16.41 0.81
C LYS A 423 0.75 -16.02 -0.64
N LEU A 424 1.71 -16.66 -1.32
CA LEU A 424 1.92 -16.43 -2.76
C LEU A 424 0.74 -16.92 -3.60
N ALA A 425 0.10 -18.05 -3.24
CA ALA A 425 -1.11 -18.52 -3.91
C ALA A 425 -2.29 -17.56 -3.68
N TYR A 426 -2.45 -17.05 -2.46
CA TYR A 426 -3.43 -16.03 -2.14
C TYR A 426 -3.19 -14.73 -2.94
N GLN A 427 -1.97 -14.19 -2.92
CA GLN A 427 -1.58 -13.00 -3.68
C GLN A 427 -1.84 -13.18 -5.18
N ALA A 428 -1.50 -14.33 -5.75
CA ALA A 428 -1.77 -14.64 -7.14
C ALA A 428 -3.29 -14.59 -7.43
N GLY A 429 -4.12 -15.17 -6.55
CA GLY A 429 -5.57 -15.08 -6.68
C GLY A 429 -6.11 -13.65 -6.56
N HIS A 430 -5.68 -12.92 -5.53
CA HIS A 430 -6.13 -11.54 -5.26
C HIS A 430 -5.64 -10.54 -6.33
N SER A 431 -4.49 -10.81 -6.99
CA SER A 431 -4.04 -10.00 -8.13
C SER A 431 -5.02 -10.00 -9.32
N LEU A 432 -5.85 -11.04 -9.45
CA LEU A 432 -6.90 -11.10 -10.48
C LEU A 432 -8.12 -10.24 -10.08
N VAL A 433 -8.44 -10.17 -8.80
CA VAL A 433 -9.46 -9.25 -8.25
C VAL A 433 -9.04 -7.82 -8.56
N TRP A 434 -7.80 -7.44 -8.19
CA TRP A 434 -7.20 -6.16 -8.53
C TRP A 434 -7.26 -5.83 -10.02
N ARG A 435 -6.80 -6.75 -10.88
CA ARG A 435 -6.84 -6.58 -12.33
C ARG A 435 -8.26 -6.31 -12.84
N ASP A 436 -9.21 -7.17 -12.48
CA ASP A 436 -10.57 -7.08 -12.99
C ASP A 436 -11.24 -5.81 -12.50
N SER A 437 -11.12 -5.48 -11.21
CA SER A 437 -11.71 -4.27 -10.64
C SER A 437 -11.19 -3.00 -11.29
N VAL A 438 -9.87 -2.84 -11.42
CA VAL A 438 -9.29 -1.63 -12.02
C VAL A 438 -9.63 -1.53 -13.52
N ASN A 439 -9.50 -2.63 -14.27
CA ASN A 439 -9.78 -2.61 -15.69
C ASN A 439 -11.27 -2.38 -15.99
N ASN A 440 -12.18 -3.04 -15.27
CA ASN A 440 -13.62 -2.84 -15.46
C ASN A 440 -14.05 -1.43 -15.02
N PHE A 441 -13.47 -0.88 -13.95
CA PHE A 441 -13.71 0.50 -13.53
C PHE A 441 -13.34 1.48 -14.64
N TYR A 442 -12.11 1.43 -15.18
CA TYR A 442 -11.70 2.37 -16.21
C TYR A 442 -12.41 2.14 -17.55
N LEU A 443 -12.75 0.89 -17.90
CA LEU A 443 -13.59 0.60 -19.07
C LEU A 443 -14.98 1.24 -18.91
N ALA A 444 -15.62 1.08 -17.75
CA ALA A 444 -16.91 1.70 -17.46
C ALA A 444 -16.81 3.23 -17.43
N LYS A 445 -15.69 3.77 -16.93
CA LYS A 445 -15.44 5.21 -16.83
C LYS A 445 -15.28 5.86 -18.21
N CYS A 446 -14.40 5.33 -19.06
CA CYS A 446 -14.01 5.96 -20.33
C CYS A 446 -14.68 5.40 -21.59
N GLY A 447 -15.22 4.17 -21.52
CA GLY A 447 -15.85 3.50 -22.66
C GLY A 447 -14.90 3.06 -23.78
N ILE A 448 -13.58 3.11 -23.58
CA ILE A 448 -12.59 2.70 -24.58
C ILE A 448 -12.29 1.20 -24.40
N PRO A 449 -12.61 0.34 -25.39
CA PRO A 449 -12.39 -1.10 -25.28
C PRO A 449 -10.89 -1.44 -25.28
N ASP A 450 -10.54 -2.52 -24.57
CA ASP A 450 -9.22 -3.13 -24.66
C ASP A 450 -8.96 -3.62 -26.09
N GLU A 451 -7.83 -3.21 -26.69
CA GLU A 451 -7.45 -3.59 -28.07
C GLU A 451 -7.34 -5.11 -28.24
N LYS A 452 -7.06 -5.85 -27.16
CA LYS A 452 -6.98 -7.32 -27.15
C LYS A 452 -8.30 -8.00 -26.78
N ASN A 453 -9.37 -7.24 -26.54
CA ASN A 453 -10.70 -7.73 -26.17
C ASN A 453 -10.71 -8.70 -24.98
N ARG A 454 -9.93 -8.42 -23.93
CA ARG A 454 -9.89 -9.24 -22.70
C ARG A 454 -10.79 -8.68 -21.60
N VAL A 455 -10.76 -7.35 -21.39
CA VAL A 455 -11.54 -6.71 -20.32
C VAL A 455 -13.04 -6.91 -20.56
N GLY A 456 -13.75 -7.40 -19.55
CA GLY A 456 -15.17 -7.76 -19.65
C GLY A 456 -15.48 -8.98 -20.52
N ASN A 457 -14.47 -9.72 -20.98
CA ASN A 457 -14.61 -10.86 -21.89
C ASN A 457 -13.86 -12.08 -21.33
N TYR A 458 -14.48 -12.79 -20.39
CA TYR A 458 -13.85 -13.91 -19.69
C TYR A 458 -14.30 -15.26 -20.27
N LEU A 459 -13.49 -15.81 -21.18
CA LEU A 459 -13.84 -17.00 -21.97
C LEU A 459 -14.14 -18.25 -21.13
N TRP A 460 -13.53 -18.37 -19.96
CA TRP A 460 -13.55 -19.58 -19.14
C TRP A 460 -14.39 -19.45 -17.88
N ARG A 461 -15.13 -18.35 -17.73
CA ARG A 461 -15.96 -18.06 -16.55
C ARG A 461 -17.41 -18.52 -16.73
N ILE A 462 -17.98 -18.96 -15.62
CA ILE A 462 -19.40 -19.16 -15.42
C ILE A 462 -19.80 -18.24 -14.28
N GLU A 463 -20.62 -17.24 -14.59
CA GLU A 463 -21.15 -16.30 -13.60
C GLU A 463 -22.08 -17.04 -12.63
N ALA A 464 -21.92 -16.83 -11.33
CA ALA A 464 -22.68 -17.61 -10.34
C ALA A 464 -24.18 -17.33 -10.42
N GLU A 465 -24.58 -16.09 -10.77
CA GLU A 465 -25.97 -15.71 -11.00
C GLU A 465 -26.61 -16.34 -12.25
N SER A 466 -25.81 -16.92 -13.15
CA SER A 466 -26.30 -17.66 -14.32
C SER A 466 -26.59 -19.14 -14.02
N MET A 467 -26.19 -19.63 -12.84
CA MET A 467 -26.35 -21.02 -12.44
C MET A 467 -27.79 -21.32 -11.99
N GLN A 468 -28.14 -22.61 -11.91
CA GLN A 468 -29.35 -23.04 -11.22
C GLN A 468 -29.16 -22.93 -9.71
N LEU A 469 -29.95 -22.07 -9.07
CA LEU A 469 -29.82 -21.72 -7.65
C LEU A 469 -30.90 -22.39 -6.79
N SER A 470 -30.51 -22.86 -5.61
CA SER A 470 -31.40 -23.30 -4.53
C SER A 470 -30.87 -22.77 -3.20
N GLY A 471 -31.64 -21.96 -2.48
CA GLY A 471 -31.18 -21.32 -1.25
C GLY A 471 -30.25 -20.11 -1.44
N TYR A 472 -29.78 -19.85 -2.66
CA TYR A 472 -29.06 -18.64 -3.05
C TYR A 472 -30.00 -17.57 -3.63
N THR A 473 -29.68 -16.30 -3.40
CA THR A 473 -30.30 -15.13 -4.05
C THR A 473 -29.25 -14.27 -4.73
N ILE A 474 -29.60 -13.67 -5.86
CA ILE A 474 -28.72 -12.76 -6.60
C ILE A 474 -28.78 -11.38 -5.94
N VAL A 475 -27.62 -10.76 -5.75
CA VAL A 475 -27.48 -9.40 -5.22
C VAL A 475 -26.58 -8.58 -6.13
N ASP A 476 -26.81 -7.27 -6.17
CA ASP A 476 -25.87 -6.33 -6.78
C ASP A 476 -24.74 -6.03 -5.77
N VAL A 477 -23.51 -5.94 -6.27
CA VAL A 477 -22.30 -5.68 -5.47
C VAL A 477 -21.95 -4.20 -5.56
N THR A 478 -21.47 -3.62 -4.44
CA THR A 478 -21.06 -2.22 -4.38
C THR A 478 -19.69 -2.10 -3.71
N PRO A 479 -18.66 -1.59 -4.40
CA PRO A 479 -18.71 -1.09 -5.78
C PRO A 479 -18.86 -2.24 -6.82
N PRO A 480 -19.52 -2.02 -7.97
CA PRO A 480 -19.83 -3.09 -8.92
C PRO A 480 -18.57 -3.74 -9.51
N GLU A 481 -17.47 -3.00 -9.64
CA GLU A 481 -16.19 -3.55 -10.12
C GLU A 481 -15.55 -4.56 -9.15
N ALA A 482 -16.05 -4.72 -7.92
CA ALA A 482 -15.59 -5.74 -6.99
C ALA A 482 -16.11 -7.16 -7.30
N ALA A 483 -17.04 -7.30 -8.25
CA ALA A 483 -17.58 -8.58 -8.69
C ALA A 483 -17.67 -8.66 -10.22
N SER A 484 -17.62 -9.87 -10.76
CA SER A 484 -17.87 -10.09 -12.18
C SER A 484 -19.29 -9.66 -12.53
N LEU A 485 -19.45 -8.86 -13.58
CA LEU A 485 -20.72 -8.24 -14.00
C LEU A 485 -21.45 -7.43 -12.90
N GLY A 486 -20.78 -7.09 -11.79
CA GLY A 486 -21.35 -6.34 -10.68
C GLY A 486 -22.36 -7.08 -9.82
N ARG A 487 -22.37 -8.43 -9.88
CA ARG A 487 -23.33 -9.25 -9.14
C ARG A 487 -22.66 -10.42 -8.45
N ALA A 488 -23.32 -10.92 -7.42
CA ALA A 488 -22.94 -12.13 -6.71
C ALA A 488 -24.19 -12.92 -6.31
N ILE A 489 -24.00 -14.15 -5.87
CA ILE A 489 -25.04 -14.93 -5.19
C ILE A 489 -24.71 -15.07 -3.71
N VAL A 490 -25.72 -14.94 -2.85
CA VAL A 490 -25.61 -14.97 -1.38
C VAL A 490 -26.66 -15.90 -0.81
N ALA A 491 -26.32 -16.72 0.18
CA ALA A 491 -27.29 -17.62 0.79
C ALA A 491 -28.39 -16.80 1.50
N SER A 492 -29.65 -17.20 1.34
CA SER A 492 -30.81 -16.46 1.87
C SER A 492 -31.12 -16.76 3.34
N SER A 493 -30.43 -17.74 3.93
CA SER A 493 -30.57 -18.15 5.33
C SER A 493 -29.32 -18.92 5.77
N LEU A 494 -29.25 -19.34 7.04
CA LEU A 494 -28.17 -20.21 7.54
C LEU A 494 -28.30 -21.68 7.11
N GLU A 495 -29.33 -22.02 6.32
CA GLU A 495 -29.43 -23.33 5.68
C GLU A 495 -28.46 -23.42 4.50
N LYS A 496 -28.07 -24.64 4.13
CA LYS A 496 -27.19 -24.84 2.96
C LYS A 496 -27.81 -24.29 1.69
N ALA A 497 -26.98 -23.68 0.84
CA ALA A 497 -27.34 -23.16 -0.46
C ALA A 497 -26.56 -23.89 -1.56
N VAL A 498 -27.15 -24.04 -2.75
CA VAL A 498 -26.62 -24.85 -3.84
C VAL A 498 -26.69 -24.06 -5.15
N ALA A 499 -25.56 -23.95 -5.83
CA ALA A 499 -25.46 -23.43 -7.20
C ALA A 499 -25.01 -24.57 -8.13
N THR A 500 -25.69 -24.75 -9.26
CA THR A 500 -25.42 -25.87 -10.19
C THR A 500 -25.41 -25.42 -11.64
N THR A 501 -24.51 -25.98 -12.44
CA THR A 501 -24.45 -25.74 -13.88
C THR A 501 -23.97 -26.97 -14.64
N ILE A 502 -24.21 -27.01 -15.95
CA ILE A 502 -23.69 -28.03 -16.86
C ILE A 502 -22.50 -27.43 -17.60
N LEU A 503 -21.35 -28.08 -17.53
CA LEU A 503 -20.13 -27.59 -18.16
C LEU A 503 -20.22 -27.73 -19.67
N THR A 504 -19.94 -26.63 -20.38
CA THR A 504 -19.86 -26.56 -21.84
C THR A 504 -18.42 -26.49 -22.35
N PHE A 505 -17.45 -26.59 -21.43
CA PHE A 505 -16.03 -26.54 -21.76
C PHE A 505 -15.52 -27.89 -22.29
N PRO A 506 -14.54 -27.89 -23.21
CA PRO A 506 -14.02 -29.13 -23.76
C PRO A 506 -13.42 -30.05 -22.69
N SER A 507 -13.68 -31.36 -22.82
CA SER A 507 -13.15 -32.38 -21.93
C SER A 507 -11.62 -32.40 -21.87
N GLY A 508 -11.08 -32.75 -20.70
CA GLY A 508 -9.65 -32.86 -20.44
C GLY A 508 -9.28 -32.48 -19.01
N LYS A 509 -7.98 -32.45 -18.73
CA LYS A 509 -7.48 -31.87 -17.49
C LYS A 509 -7.64 -30.35 -17.53
N ARG A 510 -8.21 -29.81 -16.46
CA ARG A 510 -8.55 -28.39 -16.32
C ARG A 510 -8.20 -27.90 -14.94
N ASP A 511 -7.82 -26.64 -14.85
CA ASP A 511 -7.73 -25.95 -13.57
C ASP A 511 -9.10 -25.36 -13.24
N ILE A 512 -9.59 -25.55 -12.02
CA ILE A 512 -10.87 -25.00 -11.57
C ILE A 512 -10.60 -23.96 -10.49
N ALA A 513 -11.24 -22.81 -10.60
CA ALA A 513 -11.23 -21.82 -9.55
C ALA A 513 -12.64 -21.39 -9.20
N VAL A 514 -12.87 -21.14 -7.91
CA VAL A 514 -14.13 -20.61 -7.40
C VAL A 514 -13.82 -19.29 -6.73
N ASN A 515 -14.36 -18.22 -7.28
CA ASN A 515 -14.29 -16.89 -6.70
C ASN A 515 -15.46 -16.70 -5.74
N TYR A 516 -15.14 -16.24 -4.55
CA TYR A 516 -16.07 -16.10 -3.43
C TYR A 516 -15.66 -14.90 -2.58
N PHE A 517 -16.50 -14.54 -1.61
CA PHE A 517 -16.20 -13.46 -0.67
C PHE A 517 -16.00 -14.06 0.72
N ASP A 518 -14.85 -13.76 1.33
CA ASP A 518 -14.52 -14.14 2.70
C ASP A 518 -14.91 -13.01 3.64
N HIS A 519 -16.05 -13.16 4.31
CA HIS A 519 -16.65 -12.11 5.11
C HIS A 519 -16.27 -12.23 6.58
N THR A 520 -16.07 -11.09 7.23
CA THR A 520 -15.89 -11.06 8.68
C THR A 520 -17.16 -11.51 9.41
N GLY A 521 -16.96 -12.21 10.54
CA GLY A 521 -18.06 -12.62 11.43
C GLY A 521 -18.61 -14.04 11.20
N GLY A 522 -17.90 -14.90 10.48
CA GLY A 522 -18.14 -16.34 10.40
C GLY A 522 -17.17 -17.04 9.45
N HIS A 523 -17.14 -18.38 9.47
CA HIS A 523 -16.30 -19.18 8.57
C HIS A 523 -17.15 -20.12 7.72
N ALA A 524 -17.83 -19.56 6.71
CA ALA A 524 -18.64 -20.34 5.80
C ALA A 524 -17.83 -21.47 5.16
N ARG A 525 -18.48 -22.62 4.99
CA ARG A 525 -17.86 -23.81 4.40
C ARG A 525 -18.42 -24.04 3.01
N TYR A 526 -17.57 -24.52 2.11
CA TYR A 526 -17.95 -24.76 0.72
C TYR A 526 -17.54 -26.16 0.28
N GLU A 527 -18.37 -26.79 -0.55
CA GLU A 527 -18.07 -28.04 -1.24
C GLU A 527 -18.21 -27.83 -2.76
N LEU A 528 -17.19 -28.23 -3.52
CA LEU A 528 -17.24 -28.29 -4.98
C LEU A 528 -17.36 -29.76 -5.41
N LEU A 529 -18.37 -30.04 -6.24
CA LEU A 529 -18.67 -31.38 -6.73
C LEU A 529 -18.71 -31.39 -8.27
N LEU A 530 -18.22 -32.49 -8.85
CA LEU A 530 -18.34 -32.80 -10.28
C LEU A 530 -19.06 -34.14 -10.44
N ASP A 531 -20.21 -34.15 -11.12
CA ASP A 531 -21.11 -35.30 -11.24
C ASP A 531 -21.41 -35.98 -9.88
N GLY A 532 -21.64 -35.13 -8.87
CA GLY A 532 -21.96 -35.55 -7.50
C GLY A 532 -20.78 -36.09 -6.69
N LYS A 533 -19.56 -36.09 -7.24
CA LYS A 533 -18.33 -36.44 -6.51
C LYS A 533 -17.65 -35.18 -6.02
N MET A 534 -17.36 -35.10 -4.72
CA MET A 534 -16.63 -33.98 -4.14
C MET A 534 -15.19 -33.96 -4.68
N VAL A 535 -14.80 -32.81 -5.23
CA VAL A 535 -13.43 -32.55 -5.71
C VAL A 535 -12.65 -31.64 -4.75
N ARG A 536 -13.35 -30.79 -3.98
CA ARG A 536 -12.73 -29.91 -2.99
C ARG A 536 -13.73 -29.48 -1.92
N GLU A 537 -13.19 -29.26 -0.73
CA GLU A 537 -13.84 -28.58 0.38
C GLU A 537 -12.90 -27.47 0.89
N TRP A 538 -13.46 -26.35 1.33
CA TRP A 538 -12.72 -25.26 1.99
C TRP A 538 -13.62 -24.44 2.91
N LYS A 539 -13.00 -23.52 3.65
CA LYS A 539 -13.66 -22.51 4.47
C LYS A 539 -13.20 -21.12 4.07
N SER A 540 -14.04 -20.11 4.31
CA SER A 540 -13.65 -18.71 4.42
C SER A 540 -13.03 -18.45 5.80
N ASP A 541 -11.76 -18.82 5.95
CA ASP A 541 -10.99 -18.69 7.19
C ASP A 541 -9.74 -17.82 7.01
N LEU A 542 -9.80 -16.87 6.07
CA LEU A 542 -8.65 -16.04 5.74
C LEU A 542 -8.25 -15.11 6.88
N ASP A 543 -9.19 -14.68 7.73
CA ASP A 543 -8.91 -13.95 8.97
C ASP A 543 -7.83 -14.64 9.82
N THR A 544 -7.97 -15.95 9.99
CA THR A 544 -7.13 -16.80 10.80
C THR A 544 -5.82 -17.12 10.09
N ARG A 545 -5.87 -17.27 8.76
CA ARG A 545 -4.73 -17.70 7.93
C ARG A 545 -3.80 -16.56 7.53
N LEU A 546 -4.35 -15.37 7.31
CA LEU A 546 -3.62 -14.16 6.94
C LEU A 546 -3.30 -13.28 8.15
N GLY A 547 -4.05 -13.44 9.24
CA GLY A 547 -3.81 -12.78 10.53
C GLY A 547 -4.52 -11.44 10.68
N HIS A 548 -5.51 -11.14 9.83
CA HIS A 548 -6.32 -9.92 9.91
C HIS A 548 -7.65 -10.05 9.15
N ASP A 549 -8.64 -9.27 9.59
CA ASP A 549 -10.02 -9.21 9.08
C ASP A 549 -10.14 -8.19 7.95
N PHE A 550 -10.77 -8.54 6.82
CA PHE A 550 -10.78 -7.70 5.62
C PHE A 550 -11.96 -6.74 5.53
N SER A 551 -13.20 -7.25 5.56
CA SER A 551 -14.43 -6.45 5.41
C SER A 551 -15.68 -7.26 5.80
N GLU A 552 -16.76 -6.57 6.16
CA GLU A 552 -18.11 -7.17 6.28
C GLU A 552 -18.95 -7.02 5.01
N TYR A 553 -18.41 -6.41 3.96
CA TYR A 553 -19.10 -6.15 2.69
C TYR A 553 -18.62 -7.09 1.58
N LEU A 554 -19.45 -7.21 0.53
CA LEU A 554 -19.05 -7.78 -0.76
C LEU A 554 -18.26 -6.72 -1.51
N ASP A 555 -16.93 -6.72 -1.38
CA ASP A 555 -16.07 -5.69 -1.94
C ASP A 555 -14.70 -6.27 -2.31
N GLY A 556 -13.80 -5.43 -2.81
CA GLY A 556 -12.44 -5.84 -3.18
C GLY A 556 -11.62 -6.37 -1.99
N HIS A 557 -12.02 -6.11 -0.75
CA HIS A 557 -11.31 -6.57 0.44
C HIS A 557 -11.64 -8.03 0.76
N SER A 558 -12.91 -8.40 0.65
CA SER A 558 -13.39 -9.76 0.92
C SER A 558 -13.32 -10.68 -0.31
N ALA A 559 -13.27 -10.13 -1.52
CA ALA A 559 -13.16 -10.90 -2.75
C ALA A 559 -11.88 -11.74 -2.81
N THR A 560 -12.03 -13.04 -3.00
CA THR A 560 -10.93 -13.99 -3.06
C THR A 560 -11.27 -15.22 -3.90
N ARG A 561 -10.37 -16.20 -3.97
CA ARG A 561 -10.61 -17.45 -4.69
C ARG A 561 -9.86 -18.63 -4.12
N VAL A 562 -10.47 -19.81 -4.28
CA VAL A 562 -9.77 -21.09 -4.21
C VAL A 562 -9.41 -21.59 -5.60
N TYR A 563 -8.30 -22.31 -5.70
CA TYR A 563 -7.76 -22.79 -6.97
C TYR A 563 -7.37 -24.27 -6.87
N LEU A 564 -7.77 -25.07 -7.85
CA LEU A 564 -7.48 -26.49 -7.97
C LEU A 564 -6.81 -26.75 -9.32
N ARG A 565 -5.72 -27.54 -9.30
CA ARG A 565 -4.97 -27.88 -10.51
C ARG A 565 -5.32 -29.26 -11.06
N GLY A 566 -5.41 -29.38 -12.39
CA GLY A 566 -5.43 -30.66 -13.10
C GLY A 566 -6.62 -31.57 -12.78
N VAL A 567 -7.81 -30.99 -12.61
CA VAL A 567 -9.08 -31.70 -12.40
C VAL A 567 -9.55 -32.32 -13.72
N ASP A 568 -9.93 -33.60 -13.71
CA ASP A 568 -10.52 -34.25 -14.87
C ASP A 568 -11.95 -33.74 -15.11
N VAL A 569 -12.14 -32.96 -16.17
CA VAL A 569 -13.43 -32.36 -16.57
C VAL A 569 -13.89 -32.96 -17.89
N TRP A 570 -15.19 -33.16 -18.05
CA TRP A 570 -15.81 -33.51 -19.34
C TRP A 570 -16.95 -32.58 -19.68
N GLU A 571 -17.11 -32.32 -20.97
CA GLU A 571 -18.26 -31.60 -21.50
C GLU A 571 -19.55 -32.32 -21.11
N GLY A 572 -20.54 -31.57 -20.62
CA GLY A 572 -21.79 -32.10 -20.09
C GLY A 572 -21.74 -32.52 -18.62
N ALA A 573 -20.58 -32.48 -17.96
CA ALA A 573 -20.50 -32.76 -16.53
C ALA A 573 -21.30 -31.72 -15.72
N LYS A 574 -21.98 -32.18 -14.67
CA LYS A 574 -22.68 -31.34 -13.71
C LYS A 574 -21.70 -30.83 -12.66
N LEU A 575 -21.46 -29.53 -12.65
CA LEU A 575 -20.71 -28.85 -11.61
C LEU A 575 -21.68 -28.30 -10.55
N THR A 576 -21.39 -28.56 -9.28
CA THR A 576 -22.20 -28.07 -8.16
C THR A 576 -21.30 -27.45 -7.10
N VAL A 577 -21.63 -26.25 -6.64
CA VAL A 577 -21.06 -25.64 -5.43
C VAL A 577 -22.14 -25.63 -4.36
N ILE A 578 -21.79 -26.12 -3.17
CA ILE A 578 -22.66 -26.08 -1.99
C ILE A 578 -22.02 -25.14 -0.97
N GLY A 579 -22.72 -24.08 -0.59
CA GLY A 579 -22.35 -23.19 0.49
C GLY A 579 -23.06 -23.56 1.78
N TYR A 580 -22.33 -23.50 2.89
CA TYR A 580 -22.80 -23.68 4.25
C TYR A 580 -22.48 -22.39 5.02
N PRO A 581 -23.44 -21.47 5.11
CA PRO A 581 -23.28 -20.21 5.82
C PRO A 581 -22.92 -20.39 7.29
N ASP A 582 -22.19 -19.44 7.85
CA ASP A 582 -21.85 -19.38 9.27
C ASP A 582 -21.85 -17.93 9.75
N GLY A 583 -22.58 -17.63 10.82
CA GLY A 583 -22.65 -16.28 11.38
C GLY A 583 -23.08 -15.21 10.35
N LYS A 584 -22.19 -14.23 10.10
CA LYS A 584 -22.38 -13.18 9.09
C LYS A 584 -21.86 -13.57 7.69
N ASP A 585 -21.08 -14.63 7.59
CA ASP A 585 -20.62 -15.13 6.31
C ASP A 585 -21.71 -16.00 5.67
N MET A 586 -22.36 -15.44 4.66
CA MET A 586 -23.49 -16.03 3.98
C MET A 586 -23.10 -16.86 2.74
N ALA A 587 -21.88 -17.42 2.75
CA ALA A 587 -21.36 -18.33 1.73
C ALA A 587 -21.45 -17.77 0.29
N SER A 588 -21.12 -16.49 0.12
CA SER A 588 -21.30 -15.76 -1.12
C SER A 588 -20.37 -16.25 -2.24
N LEU A 589 -20.82 -16.23 -3.49
CA LEU A 589 -20.06 -16.64 -4.68
C LEU A 589 -20.17 -15.60 -5.79
N ASP A 590 -19.08 -15.39 -6.52
CA ASP A 590 -19.00 -14.47 -7.67
C ASP A 590 -19.06 -15.24 -8.99
N TYR A 591 -18.02 -16.03 -9.30
CA TYR A 591 -17.97 -16.85 -10.51
C TYR A 591 -17.12 -18.11 -10.32
N ILE A 592 -17.18 -18.99 -11.31
CA ILE A 592 -16.34 -20.18 -11.41
C ILE A 592 -15.55 -20.12 -12.71
N SER A 593 -14.24 -20.34 -12.65
CA SER A 593 -13.39 -20.49 -13.84
C SER A 593 -13.06 -21.96 -14.10
N VAL A 594 -13.14 -22.41 -15.36
CA VAL A 594 -12.71 -23.74 -15.80
C VAL A 594 -11.68 -23.60 -16.93
N LEU A 595 -10.41 -23.54 -16.54
CA LEU A 595 -9.30 -23.09 -17.37
C LEU A 595 -8.57 -24.28 -18.00
N PRO A 596 -8.05 -24.17 -19.24
CA PRO A 596 -6.99 -25.07 -19.69
C PRO A 596 -5.79 -25.01 -18.73
N GLU A 597 -5.08 -26.13 -18.55
CA GLU A 597 -3.90 -26.17 -17.67
C GLU A 597 -2.87 -25.10 -18.05
N GLY A 598 -2.44 -24.33 -17.04
CA GLY A 598 -1.44 -23.28 -17.21
C GLY A 598 -1.96 -21.97 -17.83
N VAL A 599 -3.26 -21.86 -18.10
CA VAL A 599 -3.90 -20.60 -18.51
C VAL A 599 -4.29 -19.83 -17.26
N VAL A 600 -3.87 -18.56 -17.21
CA VAL A 600 -4.36 -17.60 -16.21
C VAL A 600 -5.71 -17.07 -16.69
N ASP A 601 -6.69 -17.12 -15.79
CA ASP A 601 -8.06 -16.59 -15.98
C ASP A 601 -8.07 -15.14 -16.43
#